data_AF-A0A5C1AFY4-F1
#
_entry.id   AF-A0A5C1AFY4-F1
#
_cell.length_a   1.000
_cell.length_b   1.000
_cell.length_c   1.000
_cell.angle_alpha   90.00
_cell.angle_beta   90.00
_cell.angle_gamma   90.00
#
_symmetry.space_group_name_H-M   'P 1'
#
loop_
_entity.id
_entity.type
_entity.pdbx_description
1 polymer ?
#
loop_
_entity_poly.entity_id
_entity_poly.type
_entity_poly.pdbx_seq_one_letter_code
_entity_poly.pdbx_strand_id
1 'polypeptide(L)'
;MSARFTRGSLVARALAILVTMTSSATSAAPVPKGLPPKVVVGFGFRGEEKDADPFRKLLADSEGFTVELIALEAVTQADLKKYGLIIFGADAKTEEWAGIATAIDRAGKPVLALGEGGYDFLGRPGLKLDIGAPQGWHGEETGVIPVGAAESRLWIAAGIRTDKPVSLYKRSGHVGIIPAKTAAGVVLLGREEADAEHYPIIGQGDRVLWGFTGGPADMTDAGRKVFVATCRYTAKLTRPAAKEEK
;
A
#
# COMPACT_ATOMS: atom_id res chain seq x y z
N MET A 1 15.12 87.11 -61.98
CA MET A 1 14.41 88.21 -61.30
C MET A 1 13.90 87.68 -59.96
N SER A 2 14.19 88.41 -58.86
CA SER A 2 13.53 88.52 -57.54
C SER A 2 12.46 87.47 -57.13
N ALA A 3 12.32 87.00 -55.89
CA ALA A 3 12.70 87.55 -54.58
C ALA A 3 12.67 86.47 -53.48
N ARG A 4 13.28 86.82 -52.33
CA ARG A 4 13.27 86.16 -51.01
C ARG A 4 11.86 86.09 -50.39
N PHE A 5 11.60 85.14 -49.48
CA PHE A 5 11.34 85.40 -48.05
C PHE A 5 11.20 84.11 -47.21
N THR A 6 11.32 84.29 -45.91
CA THR A 6 11.83 83.37 -44.89
C THR A 6 10.74 82.88 -43.91
N ARG A 7 11.09 81.81 -43.17
CA ARG A 7 10.69 81.43 -41.78
C ARG A 7 9.40 80.63 -41.55
N GLY A 8 9.57 79.58 -40.75
CA GLY A 8 8.52 78.91 -39.98
C GLY A 8 9.03 77.63 -39.33
N SER A 9 9.69 77.74 -38.18
CA SER A 9 10.09 76.62 -37.31
C SER A 9 8.87 76.00 -36.62
N LEU A 10 8.79 74.67 -36.53
CA LEU A 10 8.24 74.01 -35.36
C LEU A 10 8.80 72.59 -35.21
N VAL A 11 9.43 72.40 -34.06
CA VAL A 11 10.09 71.21 -33.56
C VAL A 11 9.04 70.20 -33.12
N ALA A 12 9.04 68.99 -33.69
CA ALA A 12 8.34 67.85 -33.14
C ALA A 12 9.36 66.91 -32.48
N ARG A 13 9.36 66.90 -31.14
CA ARG A 13 10.11 65.94 -30.31
C ARG A 13 9.47 64.56 -30.46
N ALA A 14 10.15 63.63 -31.11
CA ALA A 14 9.82 62.21 -31.06
C ALA A 14 10.36 61.61 -29.74
N LEU A 15 9.45 61.12 -28.90
CA LEU A 15 9.76 60.41 -27.67
C LEU A 15 10.17 58.96 -28.05
N ALA A 16 11.44 58.60 -27.90
CA ALA A 16 11.89 57.23 -28.07
C ALA A 16 11.59 56.44 -26.78
N ILE A 17 10.64 55.51 -26.83
CA ILE A 17 10.37 54.57 -25.75
C ILE A 17 11.40 53.44 -25.85
N LEU A 18 12.34 53.42 -24.91
CA LEU A 18 13.30 52.34 -24.72
C LEU A 18 12.60 51.18 -24.00
N VAL A 19 12.20 50.14 -24.74
CA VAL A 19 11.72 48.88 -24.13
C VAL A 19 12.93 48.09 -23.67
N THR A 20 13.20 48.12 -22.37
CA THR A 20 14.16 47.19 -21.75
C THR A 20 13.56 45.79 -21.75
N MET A 21 14.12 44.88 -22.55
CA MET A 21 13.85 43.44 -22.41
C MET A 21 14.52 42.93 -21.14
N THR A 22 13.76 42.84 -20.05
CA THR A 22 14.16 42.05 -18.89
C THR A 22 14.04 40.59 -19.27
N SER A 23 15.18 39.93 -19.42
CA SER A 23 15.24 38.47 -19.57
C SER A 23 14.75 37.85 -18.27
N SER A 24 13.49 37.41 -18.25
CA SER A 24 12.96 36.60 -17.16
C SER A 24 13.63 35.23 -17.24
N ALA A 25 14.67 35.03 -16.43
CA ALA A 25 15.16 33.69 -16.15
C ALA A 25 13.97 32.87 -15.62
N THR A 26 13.47 31.96 -16.44
CA THR A 26 12.49 30.97 -16.04
C THR A 26 13.18 30.11 -14.99
N SER A 27 12.98 30.43 -13.72
CA SER A 27 13.32 29.53 -12.63
C SER A 27 12.56 28.25 -12.91
N ALA A 28 13.28 27.21 -13.33
CA ALA A 28 12.70 25.89 -13.45
C ALA A 28 12.03 25.56 -12.12
N ALA A 29 10.72 25.33 -12.14
CA ALA A 29 10.02 24.83 -10.98
C ALA A 29 10.82 23.63 -10.44
N PRO A 30 11.05 23.54 -9.12
CA PRO A 30 11.76 22.40 -8.57
C PRO A 30 11.04 21.14 -9.00
N VAL A 31 11.76 20.25 -9.69
CA VAL A 31 11.33 18.88 -9.95
C VAL A 31 10.81 18.33 -8.63
N PRO A 32 9.56 17.83 -8.53
CA PRO A 32 9.06 17.24 -7.30
C PRO A 32 10.10 16.24 -6.80
N LYS A 33 10.51 16.39 -5.53
CA LYS A 33 11.38 15.43 -4.83
C LYS A 33 10.85 14.02 -5.14
N GLY A 34 11.79 13.16 -5.54
CA GLY A 34 11.55 11.95 -6.33
C GLY A 34 10.43 11.05 -5.81
N LEU A 35 9.97 10.14 -6.69
CA LEU A 35 9.10 9.03 -6.30
C LEU A 35 9.55 8.49 -4.94
N PRO A 36 8.60 8.19 -4.02
CA PRO A 36 8.97 7.52 -2.78
C PRO A 36 9.87 6.32 -3.13
N PRO A 37 10.97 6.09 -2.39
CA PRO A 37 11.84 4.96 -2.66
C PRO A 37 10.96 3.71 -2.78
N LYS A 38 11.11 2.97 -3.88
CA LYS A 38 10.31 1.75 -4.13
C LYS A 38 10.34 0.90 -2.86
N VAL A 39 9.18 0.52 -2.34
CA VAL A 39 9.12 -0.40 -1.20
C VAL A 39 9.61 -1.75 -1.66
N VAL A 40 10.73 -2.17 -1.09
CA VAL A 40 11.25 -3.51 -1.28
C VAL A 40 10.45 -4.45 -0.39
N VAL A 41 9.83 -5.46 -1.00
CA VAL A 41 8.99 -6.45 -0.36
C VAL A 41 9.73 -7.79 -0.34
N GLY A 42 9.85 -8.40 0.83
CA GLY A 42 10.23 -9.81 0.94
C GLY A 42 8.98 -10.68 1.00
N PHE A 43 8.82 -11.65 0.08
CA PHE A 43 7.69 -12.58 0.09
C PHE A 43 8.15 -13.98 0.51
N GLY A 44 7.74 -14.41 1.71
CA GLY A 44 8.01 -15.73 2.28
C GLY A 44 6.95 -16.75 1.86
N PHE A 45 7.37 -17.84 1.21
CA PHE A 45 6.49 -18.92 0.73
C PHE A 45 7.16 -20.28 0.94
N ARG A 46 6.37 -21.35 1.08
CA ARG A 46 6.89 -22.71 1.32
C ARG A 46 6.82 -23.59 0.07
N GLY A 47 5.82 -23.36 -0.78
CA GLY A 47 5.59 -24.12 -2.00
C GLY A 47 6.56 -23.74 -3.11
N GLU A 48 6.11 -23.89 -4.33
CA GLU A 48 6.88 -23.49 -5.50
C GLU A 48 6.74 -21.98 -5.75
N GLU A 49 7.74 -21.38 -6.40
CA GLU A 49 7.68 -19.97 -6.80
C GLU A 49 6.40 -19.64 -7.58
N LYS A 50 5.79 -20.61 -8.28
CA LYS A 50 4.54 -20.43 -9.03
C LYS A 50 3.36 -19.92 -8.19
N ASP A 51 3.36 -20.16 -6.88
CA ASP A 51 2.26 -19.75 -5.99
C ASP A 51 2.50 -18.31 -5.45
N ALA A 52 3.76 -17.89 -5.32
CA ALA A 52 4.16 -16.54 -4.90
C ALA A 52 4.35 -15.55 -6.07
N ASP A 53 4.76 -16.04 -7.24
CA ASP A 53 5.06 -15.29 -8.46
C ASP A 53 3.87 -14.43 -8.95
N PRO A 54 2.61 -14.90 -8.90
CA PRO A 54 1.46 -14.06 -9.23
C PRO A 54 1.34 -12.82 -8.32
N PHE A 55 1.58 -12.96 -7.02
CA PHE A 55 1.56 -11.83 -6.09
C PHE A 55 2.73 -10.87 -6.35
N ARG A 56 3.91 -11.44 -6.63
CA ARG A 56 5.10 -10.67 -7.05
C ARG A 56 4.79 -9.81 -8.27
N LYS A 57 4.20 -10.41 -9.31
CA LYS A 57 3.81 -9.72 -10.56
C LYS A 57 2.79 -8.62 -10.30
N LEU A 58 1.70 -8.92 -9.59
CA LEU A 58 0.68 -7.92 -9.23
C LEU A 58 1.28 -6.69 -8.54
N LEU A 59 2.20 -6.90 -7.60
CA LEU A 59 2.86 -5.82 -6.88
C LEU A 59 3.91 -5.11 -7.74
N ALA A 60 4.70 -5.84 -8.53
CA ALA A 60 5.70 -5.25 -9.43
C ALA A 60 5.07 -4.37 -10.52
N ASP A 61 3.87 -4.74 -10.98
CA ASP A 61 3.07 -3.94 -11.92
C ASP A 61 2.43 -2.71 -11.26
N SER A 62 2.43 -2.66 -9.92
CA SER A 62 1.93 -1.53 -9.15
C SER A 62 3.05 -0.53 -8.85
N GLU A 63 2.77 0.77 -9.04
CA GLU A 63 3.78 1.81 -8.79
C GLU A 63 4.32 1.80 -7.36
N GLY A 64 5.64 1.79 -7.18
CA GLY A 64 6.27 1.97 -5.87
C GLY A 64 6.52 0.67 -5.08
N PHE A 65 6.41 -0.50 -5.71
CA PHE A 65 6.92 -1.75 -5.14
C PHE A 65 8.08 -2.33 -5.97
N THR A 66 8.94 -3.07 -5.29
CA THR A 66 9.89 -4.02 -5.88
C THR A 66 9.86 -5.25 -5.00
N VAL A 67 9.70 -6.43 -5.58
CA VAL A 67 9.44 -7.64 -4.79
C VAL A 67 10.56 -8.65 -5.01
N GLU A 68 11.10 -9.14 -3.90
CA GLU A 68 12.05 -10.23 -3.82
C GLU A 68 11.34 -11.44 -3.20
N LEU A 69 11.38 -12.57 -3.91
CA LEU A 69 10.88 -13.83 -3.38
C LEU A 69 11.94 -14.44 -2.47
N ILE A 70 11.53 -14.91 -1.30
CA ILE A 70 12.39 -15.56 -0.32
C ILE A 70 11.71 -16.87 0.05
N ALA A 71 12.38 -17.99 -0.16
CA ALA A 71 11.88 -19.27 0.34
C ALA A 71 11.78 -19.20 1.88
N LEU A 72 10.74 -19.79 2.47
CA LEU A 72 10.44 -19.66 3.90
C LEU A 72 11.63 -20.10 4.78
N GLU A 73 12.32 -21.17 4.38
CA GLU A 73 13.52 -21.69 5.02
C GLU A 73 14.72 -20.73 4.99
N ALA A 74 14.76 -19.80 4.04
CA ALA A 74 15.85 -18.82 3.90
C ALA A 74 15.59 -17.53 4.71
N VAL A 75 14.39 -17.35 5.27
CA VAL A 75 13.99 -16.11 5.96
C VAL A 75 14.91 -15.76 7.14
N THR A 76 15.37 -16.76 7.89
CA THR A 76 16.24 -16.54 9.06
C THR A 76 17.66 -16.11 8.68
N GLN A 77 18.08 -16.36 7.44
CA GLN A 77 19.40 -16.04 6.90
C GLN A 77 19.41 -14.75 6.08
N ALA A 78 18.25 -14.29 5.61
CA ALA A 78 18.12 -13.09 4.80
C ALA A 78 18.37 -11.80 5.59
N ASP A 79 18.90 -10.77 4.93
CA ASP A 79 18.92 -9.41 5.48
C ASP A 79 17.52 -8.78 5.37
N LEU A 80 16.69 -9.02 6.39
CA LEU A 80 15.32 -8.52 6.42
C LEU A 80 15.23 -6.99 6.63
N LYS A 81 16.33 -6.33 7.03
CA LYS A 81 16.32 -4.88 7.31
C LYS A 81 16.21 -4.03 6.04
N LYS A 82 16.57 -4.58 4.88
CA LYS A 82 16.47 -3.88 3.59
C LYS A 82 15.01 -3.72 3.11
N TYR A 83 14.08 -4.52 3.64
CA TYR A 83 12.68 -4.48 3.22
C TYR A 83 11.89 -3.38 3.94
N GLY A 84 10.90 -2.83 3.23
CA GLY A 84 9.90 -1.93 3.80
C GLY A 84 8.60 -2.66 4.18
N LEU A 85 8.40 -3.87 3.69
CA LEU A 85 7.26 -4.75 3.98
C LEU A 85 7.70 -6.21 3.85
N ILE A 86 7.21 -7.07 4.73
CA ILE A 86 7.37 -8.52 4.60
C ILE A 86 5.98 -9.12 4.39
N ILE A 87 5.83 -10.02 3.42
CA ILE A 87 4.59 -10.73 3.13
C ILE A 87 4.83 -12.22 3.38
N PHE A 88 3.96 -12.86 4.15
CA PHE A 88 3.94 -14.32 4.28
C PHE A 88 2.77 -14.90 3.48
N GLY A 89 3.07 -15.84 2.59
CA GLY A 89 2.10 -16.50 1.73
C GLY A 89 1.09 -17.36 2.51
N ALA A 90 -0.05 -17.65 1.86
CA ALA A 90 -1.10 -18.50 2.42
C ALA A 90 -0.67 -19.97 2.63
N ASP A 91 0.38 -20.40 1.93
CA ASP A 91 1.01 -21.71 2.00
C ASP A 91 2.16 -21.80 3.02
N ALA A 92 2.53 -20.68 3.65
CA ALA A 92 3.74 -20.56 4.48
C ALA A 92 3.65 -21.29 5.85
N LYS A 93 2.98 -22.43 5.97
CA LYS A 93 2.87 -23.20 7.23
C LYS A 93 4.16 -23.94 7.56
N THR A 94 4.69 -23.77 8.77
CA THR A 94 5.90 -24.47 9.26
C THR A 94 5.84 -24.72 10.76
N GLU A 95 6.65 -25.65 11.26
CA GLU A 95 6.87 -25.85 12.70
C GLU A 95 7.95 -24.92 13.26
N GLU A 96 8.81 -24.36 12.39
CA GLU A 96 10.01 -23.59 12.75
C GLU A 96 9.76 -22.09 12.97
N TRP A 97 8.51 -21.71 13.30
CA TRP A 97 8.12 -20.32 13.41
C TRP A 97 8.89 -19.52 14.45
N ALA A 98 9.40 -20.15 15.51
CA ALA A 98 10.12 -19.45 16.57
C ALA A 98 11.34 -18.68 16.04
N GLY A 99 12.13 -19.30 15.15
CA GLY A 99 13.29 -18.65 14.53
C GLY A 99 12.87 -17.53 13.56
N ILE A 100 11.84 -17.79 12.77
CA ILE A 100 11.30 -16.82 11.79
C ILE A 100 10.73 -15.60 12.49
N ALA A 101 9.86 -15.78 13.48
CA ALA A 101 9.26 -14.70 14.27
C ALA A 101 10.34 -13.84 14.93
N THR A 102 11.35 -14.47 15.53
CA THR A 102 12.50 -13.76 16.12
C THR A 102 13.25 -12.91 15.09
N ALA A 103 13.49 -13.44 13.88
CA ALA A 103 14.18 -12.72 12.81
C ALA A 103 13.36 -11.50 12.33
N ILE A 104 12.04 -11.67 12.19
CA ILE A 104 11.10 -10.62 11.78
C ILE A 104 11.00 -9.51 12.83
N ASP A 105 10.81 -9.86 14.09
CA ASP A 105 10.72 -8.88 15.18
C ASP A 105 12.02 -8.08 15.32
N ARG A 106 13.17 -8.75 15.19
CA ARG A 106 14.50 -8.09 15.18
C ARG A 106 14.67 -7.16 13.98
N ALA A 107 14.04 -7.45 12.84
CA ALA A 107 14.06 -6.59 11.67
C ALA A 107 13.17 -5.35 11.84
N GLY A 108 12.16 -5.41 12.72
CA GLY A 108 11.24 -4.31 13.01
C GLY A 108 10.43 -3.87 11.80
N LYS A 109 10.10 -4.81 10.91
CA LYS A 109 9.41 -4.51 9.65
C LYS A 109 7.93 -4.85 9.74
N PRO A 110 7.07 -4.07 9.05
CA PRO A 110 5.65 -4.39 9.01
C PRO A 110 5.42 -5.68 8.22
N VAL A 111 4.37 -6.41 8.60
CA VAL A 111 4.04 -7.72 8.05
C VAL A 111 2.62 -7.76 7.51
N LEU A 112 2.46 -8.21 6.26
CA LEU A 112 1.18 -8.63 5.72
C LEU A 112 1.16 -10.17 5.67
N ALA A 113 0.29 -10.79 6.45
CA ALA A 113 0.17 -12.23 6.53
C ALA A 113 -1.03 -12.68 5.70
N LEU A 114 -0.84 -13.60 4.75
CA LEU A 114 -1.88 -14.03 3.83
C LEU A 114 -2.50 -15.36 4.29
N GLY A 115 -3.82 -15.45 4.22
CA GLY A 115 -4.61 -16.66 4.43
C GLY A 115 -4.17 -17.51 5.62
N GLU A 116 -4.20 -18.81 5.39
CA GLU A 116 -3.93 -19.86 6.37
C GLU A 116 -2.50 -19.86 6.94
N GLY A 117 -1.48 -19.72 6.08
CA GLY A 117 -0.08 -19.64 6.50
C GLY A 117 0.24 -18.38 7.30
N GLY A 118 -0.32 -17.24 6.88
CA GLY A 118 -0.19 -15.98 7.60
C GLY A 118 -0.93 -15.97 8.94
N TYR A 119 -2.14 -16.52 8.99
CA TYR A 119 -2.88 -16.73 10.24
C TYR A 119 -2.10 -17.59 11.24
N ASP A 120 -1.47 -18.65 10.74
CA ASP A 120 -0.64 -19.55 11.52
C ASP A 120 0.63 -18.86 12.06
N PHE A 121 1.26 -17.98 11.27
CA PHE A 121 2.35 -17.11 11.73
C PHE A 121 1.90 -16.14 12.82
N LEU A 122 0.79 -15.43 12.63
CA LEU A 122 0.32 -14.40 13.56
C LEU A 122 -0.12 -14.99 14.91
N GLY A 123 -0.55 -16.26 14.93
CA GLY A 123 -0.95 -16.96 16.16
C GLY A 123 0.20 -17.43 17.05
N ARG A 124 1.45 -17.09 16.70
CA ARG A 124 2.60 -17.65 17.41
C ARG A 124 2.74 -17.01 18.80
N PRO A 125 2.92 -17.80 19.88
CA PRO A 125 2.95 -17.29 21.25
C PRO A 125 3.96 -16.16 21.50
N GLY A 126 5.07 -16.15 20.75
CA GLY A 126 6.10 -15.11 20.84
C GLY A 126 5.64 -13.74 20.35
N LEU A 127 4.68 -13.67 19.42
CA LEU A 127 4.21 -12.41 18.82
C LEU A 127 3.16 -11.70 19.68
N LYS A 128 2.43 -12.44 20.53
CA LYS A 128 1.38 -11.92 21.42
C LYS A 128 0.33 -11.08 20.68
N LEU A 129 -0.23 -11.66 19.61
CA LEU A 129 -1.26 -11.04 18.79
C LEU A 129 -2.59 -11.75 18.98
N ASP A 130 -3.67 -10.98 18.87
CA ASP A 130 -5.06 -11.43 18.90
C ASP A 130 -5.64 -11.63 17.49
N ILE A 131 -4.81 -11.46 16.46
CA ILE A 131 -5.19 -11.51 15.04
C ILE A 131 -4.69 -12.75 14.28
N GLY A 132 -4.41 -13.82 15.03
CA GLY A 132 -3.90 -15.09 14.49
C GLY A 132 -4.46 -16.29 15.23
N ALA A 133 -3.89 -17.47 14.99
CA ALA A 133 -4.34 -18.70 15.63
C ALA A 133 -4.32 -18.61 17.18
N PRO A 134 -5.33 -19.16 17.88
CA PRO A 134 -6.43 -19.99 17.38
C PRO A 134 -7.75 -19.22 17.12
N GLN A 135 -7.73 -17.89 16.91
CA GLN A 135 -8.94 -17.06 16.87
C GLN A 135 -9.71 -17.08 15.53
N GLY A 136 -9.43 -18.07 14.68
CA GLY A 136 -9.89 -18.14 13.30
C GLY A 136 -11.27 -18.77 13.12
N TRP A 137 -12.03 -18.19 12.20
CA TRP A 137 -13.24 -18.74 11.60
C TRP A 137 -12.97 -18.99 10.12
N HIS A 138 -13.23 -20.20 9.65
CA HIS A 138 -12.79 -20.64 8.32
C HIS A 138 -13.99 -20.87 7.39
N GLY A 139 -13.89 -20.45 6.14
CA GLY A 139 -14.96 -20.62 5.16
C GLY A 139 -14.56 -20.33 3.71
N GLU A 140 -15.55 -19.99 2.90
CA GLU A 140 -15.41 -19.75 1.45
C GLU A 140 -15.97 -18.38 1.01
N GLU A 141 -16.01 -17.41 1.93
CA GLU A 141 -16.42 -16.04 1.58
C GLU A 141 -15.40 -15.40 0.62
N THR A 142 -15.90 -14.52 -0.25
CA THR A 142 -15.12 -13.93 -1.33
C THR A 142 -15.08 -12.40 -1.29
N GLY A 143 -15.67 -11.80 -0.28
CA GLY A 143 -15.77 -10.36 -0.14
C GLY A 143 -15.76 -9.93 1.32
N VAL A 144 -15.86 -8.63 1.53
CA VAL A 144 -15.96 -8.02 2.86
C VAL A 144 -16.89 -6.82 2.83
N ILE A 145 -17.44 -6.49 3.99
CA ILE A 145 -17.97 -5.16 4.25
C ILE A 145 -16.84 -4.28 4.79
N PRO A 146 -16.50 -3.17 4.11
CA PRO A 146 -15.51 -2.21 4.60
C PRO A 146 -15.86 -1.65 5.98
N VAL A 147 -14.90 -1.67 6.91
CA VAL A 147 -15.07 -1.08 8.24
C VAL A 147 -14.49 0.34 8.25
N GLY A 148 -15.28 1.32 8.70
CA GLY A 148 -14.85 2.72 8.83
C GLY A 148 -14.34 3.31 7.51
N ALA A 149 -14.98 3.00 6.38
CA ALA A 149 -14.41 3.24 5.06
C ALA A 149 -14.10 4.71 4.75
N ALA A 150 -14.87 5.66 5.29
CA ALA A 150 -14.68 7.08 5.05
C ALA A 150 -13.40 7.63 5.71
N GLU A 151 -12.98 7.04 6.83
CA GLU A 151 -11.80 7.43 7.61
C GLU A 151 -10.61 6.47 7.40
N SER A 152 -10.88 5.26 6.89
CA SER A 152 -9.87 4.22 6.69
C SER A 152 -8.94 4.56 5.54
N ARG A 153 -7.66 4.77 5.89
CA ARG A 153 -6.59 5.00 4.90
C ARG A 153 -6.47 3.87 3.88
N LEU A 154 -6.80 2.63 4.25
CA LEU A 154 -6.81 1.49 3.33
C LEU A 154 -7.88 1.67 2.27
N TRP A 155 -9.14 1.89 2.68
CA TRP A 155 -10.27 1.99 1.77
C TRP A 155 -10.20 3.25 0.90
N ILE A 156 -9.80 4.37 1.47
CA ILE A 156 -9.53 5.61 0.72
C ILE A 156 -8.44 5.39 -0.33
N ALA A 157 -7.35 4.69 0.01
CA ALA A 157 -6.25 4.41 -0.92
C ALA A 157 -6.65 3.43 -2.03
N ALA A 158 -7.54 2.47 -1.75
CA ALA A 158 -8.05 1.53 -2.75
C ALA A 158 -8.88 2.24 -3.83
N GLY A 159 -9.50 3.38 -3.51
CA GLY A 159 -10.25 4.20 -4.47
C GLY A 159 -11.43 3.46 -5.09
N ILE A 160 -12.08 2.60 -4.31
CA ILE A 160 -13.25 1.84 -4.72
C ILE A 160 -14.50 2.34 -3.99
N ARG A 161 -15.67 1.97 -4.52
CA ARG A 161 -16.94 2.21 -3.82
C ARG A 161 -17.05 1.28 -2.61
N THR A 162 -17.45 1.85 -1.48
CA THR A 162 -17.57 1.14 -0.18
C THR A 162 -18.96 1.30 0.44
N ASP A 163 -19.94 1.77 -0.34
CA ASP A 163 -21.36 1.87 0.06
C ASP A 163 -22.09 0.51 0.03
N LYS A 164 -21.39 -0.55 -0.41
CA LYS A 164 -21.86 -1.94 -0.51
C LYS A 164 -20.73 -2.90 -0.14
N PRO A 165 -21.02 -4.18 0.15
CA PRO A 165 -20.01 -5.21 0.23
C PRO A 165 -19.10 -5.22 -1.01
N VAL A 166 -17.81 -5.42 -0.80
CA VAL A 166 -16.79 -5.44 -1.84
C VAL A 166 -16.44 -6.89 -2.14
N SER A 167 -16.78 -7.35 -3.35
CA SER A 167 -16.29 -8.65 -3.85
C SER A 167 -14.80 -8.54 -4.19
N LEU A 168 -13.97 -9.25 -3.42
CA LEU A 168 -12.51 -9.25 -3.56
C LEU A 168 -12.03 -10.40 -4.44
N TYR A 169 -12.71 -11.54 -4.38
CA TYR A 169 -12.38 -12.73 -5.12
C TYR A 169 -13.58 -13.25 -5.92
N LYS A 170 -13.30 -13.95 -7.01
CA LYS A 170 -14.26 -14.79 -7.73
C LYS A 170 -14.45 -16.12 -6.99
N ARG A 171 -13.37 -16.64 -6.39
CA ARG A 171 -13.30 -17.85 -5.57
C ARG A 171 -12.15 -17.71 -4.58
N SER A 172 -12.36 -18.11 -3.33
CA SER A 172 -11.33 -18.16 -2.30
C SER A 172 -11.83 -18.99 -1.13
N GLY A 173 -10.93 -19.63 -0.39
CA GLY A 173 -11.18 -19.87 1.03
C GLY A 173 -10.84 -18.61 1.84
N HIS A 174 -11.27 -18.54 3.09
CA HIS A 174 -10.88 -17.45 3.97
C HIS A 174 -10.72 -17.89 5.43
N VAL A 175 -9.98 -17.07 6.17
CA VAL A 175 -9.95 -17.06 7.63
C VAL A 175 -10.33 -15.67 8.13
N GLY A 176 -11.45 -15.57 8.84
CA GLY A 176 -11.86 -14.40 9.61
C GLY A 176 -11.38 -14.52 11.05
N ILE A 177 -11.12 -13.39 11.72
CA ILE A 177 -10.76 -13.39 13.14
C ILE A 177 -11.93 -12.88 13.98
N ILE A 178 -12.20 -13.54 15.11
CA ILE A 178 -12.98 -12.97 16.21
C ILE A 178 -11.99 -12.33 17.21
N PRO A 179 -11.77 -11.02 17.18
CA PRO A 179 -10.84 -10.39 18.12
C PRO A 179 -11.42 -10.38 19.52
N ALA A 180 -10.56 -10.60 20.54
CA ALA A 180 -10.97 -10.42 21.92
C ALA A 180 -11.41 -8.96 22.17
N LYS A 181 -12.50 -8.75 22.93
CA LYS A 181 -13.05 -7.40 23.21
C LYS A 181 -12.03 -6.43 23.85
N THR A 182 -11.01 -6.96 24.49
CA THR A 182 -9.95 -6.19 25.19
C THR A 182 -8.64 -6.12 24.41
N ALA A 183 -8.61 -6.59 23.16
CA ALA A 183 -7.40 -6.62 22.34
C ALA A 183 -6.94 -5.21 21.97
N ALA A 184 -5.92 -4.72 22.68
CA ALA A 184 -5.37 -3.39 22.43
C ALA A 184 -4.66 -3.33 21.08
N GLY A 185 -4.85 -2.21 20.37
CA GLY A 185 -4.18 -1.95 19.10
C GLY A 185 -4.73 -2.74 17.91
N VAL A 186 -5.83 -3.47 18.08
CA VAL A 186 -6.55 -4.11 16.97
C VAL A 186 -7.29 -3.06 16.15
N VAL A 187 -7.18 -3.17 14.82
CA VAL A 187 -7.86 -2.34 13.85
C VAL A 187 -8.66 -3.23 12.92
N LEU A 188 -9.98 -3.07 12.95
CA LEU A 188 -10.92 -3.78 12.10
C LEU A 188 -10.94 -3.11 10.73
N LEU A 189 -10.64 -3.84 9.65
CA LEU A 189 -10.51 -3.26 8.31
C LEU A 189 -11.60 -3.77 7.37
N GLY A 190 -11.91 -5.06 7.39
CA GLY A 190 -12.98 -5.66 6.61
C GLY A 190 -13.61 -6.80 7.38
N ARG A 191 -14.94 -6.77 7.52
CA ARG A 191 -15.73 -7.83 8.16
C ARG A 191 -16.39 -8.72 7.12
N GLU A 192 -16.74 -9.94 7.52
CA GLU A 192 -17.56 -10.85 6.72
C GLU A 192 -18.91 -10.21 6.36
N GLU A 193 -19.48 -10.64 5.23
CA GLU A 193 -20.80 -10.14 4.81
C GLU A 193 -21.91 -10.79 5.65
N ALA A 194 -21.79 -12.10 5.87
CA ALA A 194 -22.79 -12.89 6.59
C ALA A 194 -22.65 -12.80 8.11
N ASP A 195 -21.50 -12.36 8.64
CA ASP A 195 -21.22 -12.28 10.07
C ASP A 195 -20.61 -10.92 10.46
N ALA A 196 -21.07 -10.35 11.58
CA ALA A 196 -20.59 -9.06 12.09
C ALA A 196 -19.38 -9.20 13.05
N GLU A 197 -19.04 -10.41 13.48
CA GLU A 197 -18.00 -10.67 14.48
C GLU A 197 -16.69 -11.21 13.86
N HIS A 198 -16.71 -11.63 12.60
CA HIS A 198 -15.54 -12.15 11.89
C HIS A 198 -14.91 -11.13 10.95
N TYR A 199 -13.58 -11.00 11.02
CA TYR A 199 -12.82 -10.00 10.27
C TYR A 199 -11.72 -10.64 9.42
N PRO A 200 -11.95 -10.89 8.11
CA PRO A 200 -10.94 -11.43 7.21
C PRO A 200 -9.85 -10.42 6.86
N ILE A 201 -10.07 -9.12 7.10
CA ILE A 201 -9.02 -8.11 7.02
C ILE A 201 -8.95 -7.38 8.35
N ILE A 202 -7.86 -7.61 9.09
CA ILE A 202 -7.69 -7.12 10.45
C ILE A 202 -6.21 -6.82 10.72
N GLY A 203 -5.94 -5.74 11.45
CA GLY A 203 -4.58 -5.33 11.82
C GLY A 203 -4.37 -5.30 13.33
N GLN A 204 -3.12 -5.45 13.76
CA GLN A 204 -2.68 -5.20 15.13
C GLN A 204 -1.24 -4.69 15.13
N GLY A 205 -1.06 -3.43 15.52
CA GLY A 205 0.22 -2.73 15.38
C GLY A 205 0.69 -2.71 13.92
N ASP A 206 1.88 -3.25 13.66
CA ASP A 206 2.52 -3.25 12.33
C ASP A 206 2.23 -4.52 11.52
N ARG A 207 1.24 -5.30 11.94
CA ARG A 207 0.89 -6.59 11.32
C ARG A 207 -0.56 -6.55 10.86
N VAL A 208 -0.81 -7.09 9.68
CA VAL A 208 -2.15 -7.19 9.10
C VAL A 208 -2.35 -8.61 8.59
N LEU A 209 -3.50 -9.20 8.90
CA LEU A 209 -4.00 -10.40 8.26
C LEU A 209 -4.83 -10.01 7.03
N TRP A 210 -4.50 -10.61 5.89
CA TRP A 210 -5.37 -10.72 4.72
C TRP A 210 -5.81 -12.18 4.64
N GLY A 211 -6.96 -12.47 5.22
CA GLY A 211 -7.43 -13.83 5.50
C GLY A 211 -7.81 -14.67 4.29
N PHE A 212 -7.79 -14.12 3.08
CA PHE A 212 -8.13 -14.89 1.87
C PHE A 212 -6.97 -15.78 1.43
N THR A 213 -7.30 -17.01 1.01
CA THR A 213 -6.32 -18.02 0.56
C THR A 213 -6.10 -18.02 -0.95
N GLY A 214 -7.01 -17.41 -1.72
CA GLY A 214 -6.92 -17.35 -3.18
C GLY A 214 -5.78 -16.46 -3.68
N GLY A 215 -5.23 -16.82 -4.85
CA GLY A 215 -4.21 -16.04 -5.54
C GLY A 215 -4.78 -14.89 -6.41
N PRO A 216 -3.93 -14.01 -6.96
CA PRO A 216 -4.34 -12.88 -7.79
C PRO A 216 -5.16 -13.23 -9.04
N ALA A 217 -5.00 -14.44 -9.57
CA ALA A 217 -5.79 -14.92 -10.72
C ALA A 217 -7.29 -15.03 -10.38
N ASP A 218 -7.62 -15.36 -9.13
CA ASP A 218 -9.00 -15.44 -8.64
C ASP A 218 -9.52 -14.10 -8.09
N MET A 219 -8.67 -13.09 -7.88
CA MET A 219 -9.13 -11.76 -7.47
C MET A 219 -10.00 -11.08 -8.55
N THR A 220 -10.96 -10.26 -8.10
CA THR A 220 -11.64 -9.27 -8.93
C THR A 220 -10.73 -8.05 -9.16
N ASP A 221 -11.16 -7.11 -10.01
CA ASP A 221 -10.44 -5.83 -10.15
C ASP A 221 -10.45 -5.01 -8.86
N ALA A 222 -11.57 -5.03 -8.12
CA ALA A 222 -11.64 -4.41 -6.81
C ALA A 222 -10.69 -5.11 -5.83
N GLY A 223 -10.66 -6.44 -5.82
CA GLY A 223 -9.75 -7.24 -5.00
C GLY A 223 -8.28 -6.89 -5.21
N ARG A 224 -7.84 -6.78 -6.47
CA ARG A 224 -6.47 -6.36 -6.80
C ARG A 224 -6.15 -4.97 -6.24
N LYS A 225 -7.06 -4.00 -6.40
CA LYS A 225 -6.88 -2.63 -5.87
C LYS A 225 -6.80 -2.61 -4.35
N VAL A 226 -7.70 -3.32 -3.68
CA VAL A 226 -7.73 -3.41 -2.22
C VAL A 226 -6.49 -4.13 -1.71
N PHE A 227 -6.06 -5.23 -2.33
CA PHE A 227 -4.84 -5.96 -1.94
C PHE A 227 -3.59 -5.06 -2.00
N VAL A 228 -3.41 -4.32 -3.12
CA VAL A 228 -2.30 -3.37 -3.27
C VAL A 228 -2.41 -2.24 -2.24
N ALA A 229 -3.62 -1.73 -1.98
CA ALA A 229 -3.85 -0.72 -0.94
C ALA A 229 -3.54 -1.25 0.46
N THR A 230 -3.87 -2.50 0.77
CA THR A 230 -3.50 -3.18 2.02
C THR A 230 -1.98 -3.26 2.14
N CYS A 231 -1.26 -3.65 1.07
CA CYS A 231 0.20 -3.66 1.08
C CYS A 231 0.78 -2.28 1.40
N ARG A 232 0.25 -1.21 0.79
CA ARG A 232 0.69 0.18 1.07
C ARG A 232 0.35 0.62 2.48
N TYR A 233 -0.85 0.28 2.95
CA TYR A 233 -1.33 0.56 4.30
C TYR A 233 -0.41 -0.08 5.34
N THR A 234 -0.12 -1.37 5.19
CA THR A 234 0.76 -2.13 6.08
C THR A 234 2.20 -1.61 6.04
N ALA A 235 2.71 -1.28 4.85
CA ALA A 235 4.01 -0.65 4.66
C ALA A 235 4.09 0.81 5.18
N LYS A 236 2.99 1.35 5.73
CA LYS A 236 2.86 2.74 6.21
C LYS A 236 3.20 3.80 5.15
N LEU A 237 2.99 3.48 3.88
CA LEU A 237 3.19 4.44 2.80
C LEU A 237 2.07 5.48 2.84
N THR A 238 2.43 6.72 3.15
CA THR A 238 1.55 7.87 2.95
C THR A 238 1.45 8.16 1.45
N ARG A 239 0.23 8.39 0.94
CA ARG A 239 0.07 9.16 -0.30
C ARG A 239 0.60 10.58 0.00
N PRO A 240 1.26 11.29 -0.93
CA PRO A 240 1.65 12.68 -0.71
C PRO A 240 0.42 13.47 -0.24
N ALA A 241 0.61 14.34 0.76
CA ALA A 241 -0.43 15.28 1.14
C ALA A 241 -0.91 16.02 -0.11
N ALA A 242 -2.23 16.03 -0.36
CA ALA A 242 -2.80 16.96 -1.31
C ALA A 242 -2.35 18.36 -0.91
N LYS A 243 -1.87 19.14 -1.89
CA LYS A 243 -1.37 20.51 -1.66
C LYS A 243 -2.41 21.27 -0.83
N GLU A 244 -2.00 21.78 0.32
CA GLU A 244 -2.72 22.88 0.95
C GLU A 244 -2.67 24.06 -0.02
N GLU A 245 -3.82 24.39 -0.62
CA GLU A 245 -4.01 25.68 -1.25
C GLU A 245 -3.87 26.74 -0.15
N LYS A 246 -2.89 27.63 -0.34
CA LYS A 246 -2.75 28.89 0.40
C LYS A 246 -3.64 29.95 -0.22
#